data_AF-W3VKA9-F1
#
_entry.id   AF-W3VKA9-F1
#
_cell.length_a   1.000
_cell.length_b   1.000
_cell.length_c   1.000
_cell.angle_alpha   90.00
_cell.angle_beta   90.00
_cell.angle_gamma   90.00
#
_symmetry.space_group_name_H-M   'P 1'
#
loop_
_entity.id
_entity.type
_entity.pdbx_description
1 polymer ?
#
loop_
_entity_poly.entity_id
_entity_poly.type
_entity_poly.pdbx_seq_one_letter_code
_entity_poly.pdbx_strand_id
1 'polypeptide(L)'
;MSQKKKMAGSPKHFSSGAEITVSELDRQAPVSFVGDGGEEARLDPTTGDGVLGKKLSTLGAIALGYTSLSTWIAYSASAATALASGGANVLVWGMIIVGVCNMAAAITIAEPASQFPNASGQAAWVYRLHGRYLSYLTSWLVLLGYIFLSVAAQLITTVILLAMINLTFPSYVIETWHVSVSIVATAAFSFVVAGIASKLVSRLNVFAFTWSVLGLVVVVLTLLIQSRGKYNTVEFALVDIVNVSGWGNNFVPWVLGLSQAALSTTAMDVPTHFSEEMANPARQVPIAIFGGLGTSIVVTLAYAFVLVFTLPELDAIITTSTGFPFAEMLRLKTSRSGAIVLLLIPLVSFLITSADVAMAASRCIYGFSRQRGFPFSTFFGTVNTRFDSPLRAGLLVLVCQSCIGLIYLGNTAAFNAIISVPTLLLAVSYAIVAGVCLAARYRAGRAEPSGGTVDKQAGSMGSDSSEGDGAWDPPFRMPKWLTISANLLTIAFTVLLCVFLSLPPTWPVTSANMNYTSAFLVGSFAIPAVCWIRYRHAYEGPLVH
;
A
#
# COMPACT_ATOMS: atom_id res chain seq x y z
N MET A 1 5.27 -18.97 80.53
CA MET A 1 5.88 -19.39 79.24
C MET A 1 4.99 -20.44 78.62
N SER A 2 4.40 -20.12 77.47
CA SER A 2 3.22 -20.77 76.89
C SER A 2 3.58 -22.03 76.06
N GLN A 3 2.72 -23.04 76.17
CA GLN A 3 2.69 -24.27 75.38
C GLN A 3 2.25 -24.04 73.93
N LYS A 4 2.74 -24.87 72.98
CA LYS A 4 1.89 -25.49 71.94
C LYS A 4 2.55 -26.72 71.32
N LYS A 5 1.70 -27.70 71.01
CA LYS A 5 1.98 -29.13 70.76
C LYS A 5 1.34 -29.53 69.41
N LYS A 6 1.94 -30.52 68.71
CA LYS A 6 1.38 -31.40 67.64
C LYS A 6 1.08 -30.74 66.28
N MET A 7 1.17 -31.40 65.12
CA MET A 7 1.00 -32.82 64.76
C MET A 7 1.60 -33.13 63.37
N ALA A 8 2.00 -34.38 63.14
CA ALA A 8 2.43 -34.93 61.84
C ALA A 8 1.24 -35.38 60.98
N GLY A 9 1.37 -35.33 59.64
CA GLY A 9 0.39 -35.82 58.68
C GLY A 9 1.05 -36.27 57.35
N SER A 10 0.73 -37.50 56.95
CA SER A 10 1.16 -38.28 55.78
C SER A 10 0.79 -37.64 54.42
N PRO A 11 1.55 -37.90 53.33
CA PRO A 11 1.19 -37.45 51.98
C PRO A 11 0.18 -38.41 51.36
N LYS A 12 -1.03 -37.92 51.03
CA LYS A 12 -2.00 -38.64 50.21
C LYS A 12 -1.85 -38.22 48.74
N HIS A 13 -1.60 -39.20 47.88
CA HIS A 13 -1.86 -39.14 46.46
C HIS A 13 -3.34 -38.82 46.19
N PHE A 14 -3.60 -37.86 45.32
CA PHE A 14 -4.83 -37.77 44.54
C PHE A 14 -4.47 -37.38 43.11
N SER A 15 -4.63 -38.32 42.19
CA SER A 15 -4.70 -38.07 40.76
C SER A 15 -6.00 -37.34 40.44
N SER A 16 -5.94 -36.27 39.67
CA SER A 16 -7.09 -35.82 38.87
C SER A 16 -6.55 -35.24 37.58
N GLY A 17 -6.91 -35.88 36.47
CA GLY A 17 -6.66 -35.36 35.14
C GLY A 17 -7.34 -34.00 34.98
N ALA A 18 -6.62 -33.06 34.37
CA ALA A 18 -7.20 -31.93 33.71
C ALA A 18 -6.78 -32.05 32.24
N GLU A 19 -7.71 -32.56 31.43
CA GLU A 19 -7.67 -32.40 29.99
C GLU A 19 -7.53 -30.91 29.67
N ILE A 20 -6.45 -30.52 29.01
CA ILE A 20 -6.32 -29.18 28.43
C ILE A 20 -7.25 -29.16 27.22
N THR A 21 -8.51 -28.80 27.46
CA THR A 21 -9.48 -28.53 26.41
C THR A 21 -9.17 -27.15 25.83
N VAL A 22 -8.71 -27.16 24.57
CA VAL A 22 -8.52 -25.99 23.72
C VAL A 22 -9.90 -25.39 23.41
N SER A 23 -10.48 -24.58 24.31
CA SER A 23 -11.68 -23.79 23.96
C SER A 23 -11.99 -22.54 24.80
N GLU A 24 -11.09 -22.04 25.66
CA GLU A 24 -11.40 -20.85 26.49
C GLU A 24 -10.40 -19.68 26.38
N LEU A 25 -9.32 -19.81 25.60
CA LEU A 25 -8.42 -18.69 25.30
C LEU A 25 -8.96 -17.69 24.25
N ASP A 26 -10.15 -17.94 23.69
CA ASP A 26 -10.70 -17.19 22.55
C ASP A 26 -11.85 -16.23 22.91
N ARG A 27 -12.11 -15.98 24.20
CA ARG A 27 -13.25 -15.13 24.61
C ARG A 27 -12.94 -13.75 25.18
N GLN A 28 -11.71 -13.43 25.56
CA GLN A 28 -11.38 -12.10 26.07
C GLN A 28 -9.92 -11.74 25.79
N ALA A 29 -9.58 -11.38 24.56
CA ALA A 29 -8.57 -10.34 24.38
C ALA A 29 -9.30 -9.02 24.63
N PRO A 30 -9.20 -8.38 25.81
CA PRO A 30 -9.72 -7.04 25.96
C PRO A 30 -9.07 -6.20 24.86
N VAL A 31 -9.89 -5.44 24.14
CA VAL A 31 -9.40 -4.33 23.34
C VAL A 31 -8.73 -3.39 24.33
N SER A 32 -7.42 -3.58 24.57
CA SER A 32 -6.64 -2.64 25.32
C SER A 32 -6.54 -1.41 24.44
N PHE A 33 -7.41 -0.45 24.71
CA PHE A 33 -7.10 0.93 24.41
C PHE A 33 -5.79 1.21 25.15
N VAL A 34 -4.68 1.21 24.41
CA VAL A 34 -3.42 1.75 24.93
C VAL A 34 -3.73 3.21 25.22
N GLY A 35 -3.96 3.51 26.49
CA GLY A 35 -4.17 4.87 26.97
C GLY A 35 -2.89 5.66 26.74
N ASP A 36 -3.02 6.81 26.08
CA ASP A 36 -1.96 7.80 25.95
C ASP A 36 -1.50 8.23 27.35
N GLY A 37 -0.37 7.70 27.81
CA GLY A 37 0.14 8.00 29.14
C GLY A 37 1.45 7.30 29.48
N GLY A 38 2.56 7.81 28.93
CA GLY A 38 3.91 7.55 29.41
C GLY A 38 4.50 6.18 29.06
N GLU A 39 4.88 5.95 27.81
CA GLU A 39 5.82 4.85 27.50
C GLU A 39 7.27 5.35 27.69
N GLU A 40 8.00 4.70 28.61
CA GLU A 40 9.46 4.77 28.66
C GLU A 40 10.05 4.47 27.27
N ALA A 41 11.11 5.18 26.89
CA ALA A 41 11.81 4.93 25.63
C ALA A 41 12.21 3.45 25.55
N ARG A 42 11.57 2.69 24.66
CA ARG A 42 11.93 1.29 24.44
C ARG A 42 13.26 1.25 23.70
N LEU A 43 14.26 0.67 24.36
CA LEU A 43 15.53 0.35 23.76
C LEU A 43 15.48 -1.10 23.26
N ASP A 44 16.06 -1.35 22.10
CA ASP A 44 16.33 -2.70 21.62
C ASP A 44 17.19 -3.40 22.68
N PRO A 45 16.75 -4.53 23.24
CA PRO A 45 17.50 -5.23 24.30
C PRO A 45 18.84 -5.77 23.81
N THR A 46 19.06 -5.86 22.50
CA THR A 46 20.30 -6.37 21.89
C THR A 46 21.25 -5.26 21.44
N THR A 47 20.74 -4.12 20.95
CA THR A 47 21.60 -3.02 20.44
C THR A 47 21.60 -1.78 21.33
N GLY A 48 20.62 -1.63 22.24
CA GLY A 48 20.45 -0.44 23.06
C GLY A 48 19.91 0.78 22.30
N ASP A 49 19.50 0.63 21.04
CA ASP A 49 18.96 1.71 20.21
C ASP A 49 17.46 1.91 20.44
N GLY A 50 16.95 3.13 20.25
CA GLY A 50 15.52 3.42 20.37
C GLY A 50 14.67 2.72 19.30
N VAL A 51 13.60 2.03 19.72
CA VAL A 51 12.63 1.34 18.87
C VAL A 51 11.31 2.13 18.79
N LEU A 52 10.56 1.95 17.70
CA LEU A 52 9.25 2.60 17.50
C LEU A 52 8.23 2.17 18.57
N GLY A 53 7.48 3.13 19.10
CA GLY A 53 6.44 2.90 20.11
C GLY A 53 5.15 2.28 19.54
N LYS A 54 4.37 1.60 20.40
CA LYS A 54 3.11 0.97 19.98
C LYS A 54 1.98 2.01 19.98
N LYS A 55 1.55 2.45 18.81
CA LYS A 55 0.58 3.56 18.65
C LYS A 55 -0.65 3.21 17.81
N LEU A 56 -0.65 2.08 17.12
CA LEU A 56 -1.72 1.69 16.20
C LEU A 56 -2.72 0.71 16.85
N SER A 57 -3.95 1.19 17.02
CA SER A 57 -5.09 0.33 17.38
C SER A 57 -5.55 -0.49 16.17
N THR A 58 -6.35 -1.54 16.37
CA THR A 58 -6.89 -2.36 15.26
C THR A 58 -7.73 -1.51 14.29
N LEU A 59 -8.57 -0.61 14.81
CA LEU A 59 -9.35 0.31 13.99
C LEU A 59 -8.43 1.29 13.25
N GLY A 60 -7.39 1.81 13.92
CA GLY A 60 -6.38 2.65 13.31
C GLY A 60 -5.62 1.94 12.18
N ALA A 61 -5.35 0.64 12.30
CA ALA A 61 -4.68 -0.17 11.28
C ALA A 61 -5.58 -0.39 10.04
N ILE A 62 -6.86 -0.70 10.24
CA ILE A 62 -7.83 -0.81 9.13
C ILE A 62 -8.02 0.55 8.46
N ALA A 63 -8.17 1.61 9.27
CA ALA A 63 -8.28 2.98 8.79
C ALA A 63 -7.06 3.35 7.94
N LEU A 64 -5.84 3.11 8.44
CA LEU A 64 -4.59 3.29 7.69
C LEU A 64 -4.59 2.51 6.37
N GLY A 65 -5.03 1.25 6.37
CA GLY A 65 -5.14 0.44 5.15
C GLY A 65 -6.11 1.03 4.12
N TYR A 66 -7.21 1.64 4.56
CA TYR A 66 -8.16 2.32 3.66
C TYR A 66 -7.66 3.69 3.21
N THR A 67 -7.13 4.52 4.11
CA THR A 67 -6.73 5.91 3.85
C THR A 67 -5.45 6.00 3.02
N SER A 68 -4.52 5.06 3.21
CA SER A 68 -3.32 4.96 2.37
C SER A 68 -3.64 4.61 0.92
N LEU A 69 -4.72 3.87 0.65
CA LEU A 69 -5.23 3.65 -0.71
C LEU A 69 -6.03 4.86 -1.20
N SER A 70 -6.94 5.36 -0.37
CA SER A 70 -7.96 6.38 -0.70
C SER A 70 -8.56 6.18 -2.10
N THR A 71 -8.91 4.92 -2.37
CA THR A 71 -9.13 4.38 -3.70
C THR A 71 -10.09 5.21 -4.52
N TRP A 72 -11.27 5.58 -4.00
CA TRP A 72 -12.27 6.32 -4.78
C TRP A 72 -11.78 7.70 -5.25
N ILE A 73 -10.91 8.36 -4.48
CA ILE A 73 -10.36 9.67 -4.85
C ILE A 73 -9.25 9.50 -5.88
N ALA A 74 -8.34 8.54 -5.66
CA ALA A 74 -7.30 8.19 -6.63
C ALA A 74 -7.94 7.79 -7.97
N TYR A 75 -9.06 7.09 -7.88
CA TYR A 75 -9.87 6.64 -8.98
C TYR A 75 -10.48 7.82 -9.75
N SER A 76 -11.10 8.80 -9.06
CA SER A 76 -11.57 10.03 -9.70
C SER A 76 -10.44 10.85 -10.34
N ALA A 77 -9.29 10.94 -9.67
CA ALA A 77 -8.11 11.66 -10.14
C ALA A 77 -7.57 11.13 -11.47
N SER A 78 -7.64 9.81 -11.66
CA SER A 78 -7.10 9.11 -12.82
C SER A 78 -8.17 8.71 -13.85
N ALA A 79 -9.43 9.10 -13.65
CA ALA A 79 -10.56 8.72 -14.52
C ALA A 79 -10.36 9.16 -15.99
N ALA A 80 -9.64 10.26 -16.23
CA ALA A 80 -9.30 10.75 -17.57
C ALA A 80 -8.63 9.67 -18.43
N THR A 81 -7.69 8.92 -17.84
CA THR A 81 -6.93 7.88 -18.52
C THR A 81 -7.82 6.74 -18.98
N ALA A 82 -8.74 6.29 -18.12
CA ALA A 82 -9.68 5.22 -18.45
C ALA A 82 -10.69 5.67 -19.52
N LEU A 83 -11.26 6.87 -19.36
CA LEU A 83 -12.24 7.42 -20.30
C LEU A 83 -11.65 7.62 -21.70
N ALA A 84 -10.40 8.07 -21.80
CA ALA A 84 -9.72 8.25 -23.08
C ALA A 84 -9.31 6.93 -23.75
N SER A 85 -9.04 5.87 -22.97
CA SER A 85 -8.49 4.63 -23.51
C SER A 85 -9.56 3.59 -23.86
N GLY A 86 -10.67 3.50 -23.13
CA GLY A 86 -11.74 2.55 -23.48
C GLY A 86 -13.15 2.97 -23.11
N GLY A 87 -13.35 4.24 -22.73
CA GLY A 87 -14.66 4.79 -22.39
C GLY A 87 -15.13 4.46 -20.99
N ALA A 88 -16.41 4.71 -20.74
CA ALA A 88 -17.01 4.60 -19.41
C ALA A 88 -17.08 3.16 -18.88
N ASN A 89 -17.20 2.16 -19.77
CA ASN A 89 -17.23 0.75 -19.37
C ASN A 89 -15.96 0.30 -18.63
N VAL A 90 -14.80 0.88 -18.97
CA VAL A 90 -13.50 0.49 -18.39
C VAL A 90 -13.47 0.83 -16.91
N LEU A 91 -14.16 1.88 -16.50
CA LEU A 91 -14.26 2.23 -15.10
C LEU A 91 -14.93 1.07 -14.32
N VAL A 92 -16.09 0.60 -14.79
CA VAL A 92 -16.80 -0.48 -14.09
C VAL A 92 -16.03 -1.81 -14.16
N TRP A 93 -15.74 -2.29 -15.37
CA TRP A 93 -15.08 -3.58 -15.56
C TRP A 93 -13.66 -3.60 -15.06
N GLY A 94 -12.95 -2.49 -15.20
CA GLY A 94 -11.58 -2.35 -14.71
C GLY A 94 -11.51 -2.49 -13.20
N MET A 95 -12.43 -1.85 -12.46
CA MET A 95 -12.48 -2.01 -11.01
C MET A 95 -12.80 -3.44 -10.58
N ILE A 96 -13.67 -4.16 -11.30
CA ILE A 96 -14.01 -5.56 -11.03
C ILE A 96 -12.78 -6.46 -11.25
N ILE A 97 -12.18 -6.39 -12.43
CA ILE A 97 -11.07 -7.26 -12.83
C ILE A 97 -9.85 -7.00 -11.96
N VAL A 98 -9.45 -5.74 -11.84
CA VAL A 98 -8.29 -5.35 -11.04
C VAL A 98 -8.53 -5.59 -9.56
N GLY A 99 -9.75 -5.34 -9.06
CA GLY A 99 -10.12 -5.64 -7.69
C GLY A 99 -9.95 -7.12 -7.34
N VAL A 100 -10.37 -8.03 -8.23
CA VAL A 100 -10.16 -9.48 -8.06
C VAL A 100 -8.67 -9.83 -8.08
N CYS A 101 -7.90 -9.30 -9.03
CA CYS A 101 -6.47 -9.57 -9.14
C CYS A 101 -5.68 -9.03 -7.93
N ASN A 102 -6.01 -7.85 -7.42
CA ASN A 102 -5.37 -7.28 -6.23
C ASN A 102 -5.84 -7.97 -4.94
N MET A 103 -7.07 -8.48 -4.88
CA MET A 103 -7.48 -9.35 -3.78
C MET A 103 -6.68 -10.65 -3.77
N ALA A 104 -6.37 -11.23 -4.93
CA ALA A 104 -5.46 -12.37 -5.02
C ALA A 104 -4.04 -12.01 -4.52
N ALA A 105 -3.51 -10.85 -4.89
CA ALA A 105 -2.25 -10.38 -4.32
C ALA A 105 -2.34 -10.21 -2.79
N ALA A 106 -3.46 -9.71 -2.27
CA ALA A 106 -3.68 -9.57 -0.82
C ALA A 106 -3.63 -10.93 -0.10
N ILE A 107 -4.20 -11.96 -0.71
CA ILE A 107 -4.09 -13.35 -0.24
C ILE A 107 -2.62 -13.80 -0.21
N THR A 108 -1.85 -13.52 -1.26
CA THR A 108 -0.43 -13.87 -1.36
C THR A 108 0.39 -13.31 -0.21
N ILE A 109 0.15 -12.05 0.18
CA ILE A 109 0.95 -11.39 1.22
C ILE A 109 0.40 -11.58 2.65
N ALA A 110 -0.87 -11.93 2.81
CA ALA A 110 -1.50 -12.00 4.14
C ALA A 110 -0.98 -13.15 5.01
N GLU A 111 -0.81 -14.36 4.45
CA GLU A 111 -0.25 -15.50 5.20
C GLU A 111 1.17 -15.21 5.72
N PRO A 112 2.16 -14.82 4.87
CA PRO A 112 3.50 -14.52 5.36
C PRO A 112 3.54 -13.32 6.30
N ALA A 113 2.69 -12.31 6.09
CA ALA A 113 2.56 -11.16 7.00
C ALA A 113 2.09 -11.57 8.40
N SER A 114 1.21 -12.58 8.50
CA SER A 114 0.72 -13.07 9.78
C SER A 114 1.77 -13.87 10.55
N GLN A 115 2.58 -14.67 9.85
CA GLN A 115 3.59 -15.51 10.46
C GLN A 115 4.82 -14.70 10.88
N PHE A 116 5.22 -13.76 10.03
CA PHE A 116 6.44 -12.96 10.20
C PHE A 116 6.13 -11.47 10.07
N PRO A 117 5.41 -10.90 11.06
CA PRO A 117 5.16 -9.47 11.09
C PRO A 117 6.49 -8.71 11.25
N ASN A 118 6.89 -7.96 10.23
CA ASN A 118 8.12 -7.19 10.23
C ASN A 118 7.93 -5.90 9.42
N ALA A 119 8.49 -4.77 9.89
CA ALA A 119 8.36 -3.47 9.21
C ALA A 119 9.02 -3.45 7.82
N SER A 120 9.94 -4.38 7.57
CA SER A 120 10.56 -4.60 6.25
C SER A 120 9.62 -5.31 5.26
N GLY A 121 8.44 -5.75 5.72
CA GLY A 121 7.36 -6.33 4.94
C GLY A 121 7.83 -7.48 4.04
N GLN A 122 7.58 -7.32 2.75
CA GLN A 122 7.84 -8.31 1.71
C GLN A 122 9.29 -8.85 1.73
N ALA A 123 10.27 -8.01 2.02
CA ALA A 123 11.68 -8.42 2.05
C ALA A 123 11.96 -9.44 3.15
N ALA A 124 11.34 -9.30 4.34
CA ALA A 124 11.49 -10.24 5.44
C ALA A 124 11.01 -11.64 5.06
N TRP A 125 9.90 -11.74 4.34
CA TRP A 125 9.34 -13.02 3.93
C TRP A 125 10.19 -13.69 2.86
N VAL A 126 10.65 -12.91 1.87
CA VAL A 126 11.54 -13.38 0.80
C VAL A 126 12.89 -13.84 1.35
N TYR A 127 13.44 -13.14 2.34
CA TYR A 127 14.68 -13.52 3.01
C TYR A 127 14.58 -14.92 3.63
N ARG A 128 13.51 -15.19 4.38
CA ARG A 128 13.29 -16.48 5.05
C ARG A 128 13.04 -17.62 4.08
N LEU A 129 12.28 -17.37 3.00
CA LEU A 129 11.82 -18.42 2.11
C LEU A 129 12.78 -18.74 0.95
N HIS A 130 13.64 -17.79 0.56
CA HIS A 130 14.54 -17.97 -0.58
C HIS A 130 15.97 -17.55 -0.30
N GLY A 131 16.19 -16.35 0.27
CA GLY A 131 17.52 -15.91 0.71
C GLY A 131 17.89 -14.46 0.40
N ARG A 132 19.14 -14.13 0.70
CA ARG A 132 19.67 -12.76 0.83
C ARG A 132 19.49 -11.87 -0.40
N TYR A 133 19.88 -12.36 -1.59
CA TYR A 133 19.88 -11.53 -2.81
C TYR A 133 18.47 -11.10 -3.22
N LEU A 134 17.54 -12.06 -3.25
CA LEU A 134 16.17 -11.77 -3.67
C LEU A 134 15.47 -10.85 -2.67
N SER A 135 15.73 -11.02 -1.36
CA SER A 135 15.27 -10.08 -0.33
C SER A 135 15.79 -8.67 -0.56
N TYR A 136 17.08 -8.53 -0.86
CA TYR A 136 17.70 -7.23 -1.14
C TYR A 136 17.08 -6.54 -2.35
N LEU A 137 16.84 -7.30 -3.43
CA LEU A 137 16.16 -6.79 -4.62
C LEU A 137 14.73 -6.35 -4.27
N THR A 138 13.97 -7.18 -3.54
CA THR A 138 12.62 -6.83 -3.09
C THR A 138 12.61 -5.57 -2.22
N SER A 139 13.55 -5.40 -1.28
CA SER A 139 13.66 -4.19 -0.46
C SER A 139 13.80 -2.92 -1.31
N TRP A 140 14.63 -2.97 -2.36
CA TRP A 140 14.78 -1.83 -3.25
C TRP A 140 13.56 -1.56 -4.13
N LEU A 141 12.94 -2.60 -4.70
CA LEU A 141 11.74 -2.43 -5.53
C LEU A 141 10.59 -1.83 -4.72
N VAL A 142 10.40 -2.30 -3.49
CA VAL A 142 9.43 -1.74 -2.55
C VAL A 142 9.77 -0.30 -2.21
N LEU A 143 11.03 0.00 -1.87
CA LEU A 143 11.48 1.36 -1.56
C LEU A 143 11.24 2.34 -2.72
N LEU A 144 11.69 2.01 -3.92
CA LEU A 144 11.51 2.85 -5.10
C LEU A 144 10.03 2.98 -5.46
N GLY A 145 9.25 1.90 -5.31
CA GLY A 145 7.80 1.90 -5.44
C GLY A 145 7.16 2.93 -4.52
N TYR A 146 7.48 2.93 -3.23
CA TYR A 146 6.92 3.90 -2.28
C TYR A 146 7.40 5.34 -2.51
N ILE A 147 8.65 5.55 -2.95
CA ILE A 147 9.12 6.90 -3.32
C ILE A 147 8.32 7.43 -4.50
N PHE A 148 8.18 6.68 -5.60
CA PHE A 148 7.41 7.15 -6.75
C PHE A 148 5.91 7.26 -6.45
N LEU A 149 5.36 6.34 -5.64
CA LEU A 149 3.95 6.40 -5.22
C LEU A 149 3.67 7.65 -4.40
N SER A 150 4.59 8.07 -3.54
CA SER A 150 4.43 9.28 -2.73
C SER A 150 4.38 10.55 -3.60
N VAL A 151 5.14 10.59 -4.69
CA VAL A 151 5.08 11.69 -5.67
C VAL A 151 3.77 11.65 -6.47
N ALA A 152 3.30 10.45 -6.84
CA ALA A 152 2.00 10.27 -7.48
C ALA A 152 0.86 10.80 -6.59
N ALA A 153 0.90 10.50 -5.29
CA ALA A 153 -0.08 11.03 -4.32
C ALA A 153 -0.03 12.57 -4.23
N GLN A 154 1.17 13.15 -4.18
CA GLN A 154 1.36 14.61 -4.15
C GLN A 154 0.86 15.30 -5.41
N LEU A 155 1.01 14.67 -6.58
CA LEU A 155 0.43 15.19 -7.81
C LEU A 155 -1.10 15.21 -7.73
N ILE A 156 -1.73 14.13 -7.26
CA ILE A 156 -3.20 14.09 -7.13
C ILE A 156 -3.68 15.21 -6.19
N THR A 157 -3.03 15.40 -5.05
CA THR A 157 -3.30 16.53 -4.15
C THR A 157 -3.13 17.88 -4.84
N THR A 158 -2.06 18.04 -5.63
CA THR A 158 -1.74 19.25 -6.37
C THR A 158 -2.80 19.57 -7.43
N VAL A 159 -3.24 18.55 -8.20
CA VAL A 159 -4.26 18.70 -9.23
C VAL A 159 -5.60 19.11 -8.61
N ILE A 160 -5.99 18.51 -7.48
CA ILE A 160 -7.20 18.92 -6.74
C ILE A 160 -7.08 20.39 -6.28
N LEU A 161 -5.95 20.76 -5.68
CA LEU A 161 -5.71 22.10 -5.16
C LEU A 161 -5.73 23.17 -6.26
N LEU A 162 -5.01 22.94 -7.36
CA LEU A 162 -4.95 23.88 -8.48
C LEU A 162 -6.28 23.97 -9.23
N ALA A 163 -7.04 22.87 -9.35
CA ALA A 163 -8.39 22.90 -9.89
C ALA A 163 -9.32 23.79 -9.04
N MET A 164 -9.23 23.72 -7.70
CA MET A 164 -10.00 24.59 -6.81
C MET A 164 -9.62 26.07 -6.97
N ILE A 165 -8.33 26.38 -7.16
CA ILE A 165 -7.86 27.75 -7.42
C ILE A 165 -8.41 28.25 -8.76
N ASN A 166 -8.33 27.45 -9.83
CA ASN A 166 -8.89 27.80 -11.14
C ASN A 166 -10.42 28.03 -11.07
N LEU A 167 -11.15 27.21 -10.32
CA LEU A 167 -12.59 27.40 -10.10
C LEU A 167 -12.92 28.68 -9.32
N THR A 168 -12.03 29.10 -8.43
CA THR A 168 -12.18 30.34 -7.64
C THR A 168 -11.83 31.57 -8.47
N PHE A 169 -10.76 31.48 -9.26
CA PHE A 169 -10.24 32.56 -10.12
C PHE A 169 -10.22 32.09 -11.58
N PRO A 170 -11.30 32.29 -12.36
CA PRO A 170 -11.40 31.77 -13.72
C PRO A 170 -10.34 32.29 -14.69
N SER A 171 -9.71 33.43 -14.39
CA SER A 171 -8.60 33.99 -15.16
C SER A 171 -7.24 33.35 -14.86
N TYR A 172 -7.16 32.49 -13.85
CA TYR A 172 -5.92 31.82 -13.45
C TYR A 172 -5.62 30.64 -14.38
N VAL A 173 -4.48 30.70 -15.08
CA VAL A 173 -4.00 29.60 -15.94
C VAL A 173 -3.00 28.75 -15.16
N ILE A 174 -3.19 27.43 -15.18
CA ILE A 174 -2.29 26.50 -14.51
C ILE A 174 -1.04 26.30 -15.37
N GLU A 175 0.08 26.86 -14.93
CA GLU A 175 1.40 26.68 -15.53
C GLU A 175 2.18 25.53 -14.86
N THR A 176 3.17 24.98 -15.56
CA THR A 176 3.95 23.81 -15.09
C THR A 176 4.72 24.08 -13.80
N TRP A 177 5.13 25.33 -13.56
CA TRP A 177 5.82 25.70 -12.33
C TRP A 177 4.88 25.77 -11.12
N HIS A 178 3.60 26.11 -11.31
CA HIS A 178 2.61 26.02 -10.24
C HIS A 178 2.51 24.58 -9.72
N VAL A 179 2.42 23.61 -10.63
CA VAL A 179 2.35 22.18 -10.30
C VAL A 179 3.61 21.74 -9.53
N SER A 180 4.79 22.09 -10.03
CA SER A 180 6.07 21.66 -9.44
C SER A 180 6.27 22.23 -8.02
N VAL A 181 5.96 23.51 -7.82
CA VAL A 181 6.05 24.16 -6.50
C VAL A 181 5.02 23.57 -5.53
N SER A 182 3.80 23.29 -6.00
CA SER A 182 2.78 22.63 -5.18
C SER A 182 3.15 21.20 -4.77
N ILE A 183 3.83 20.43 -5.63
CA ILE A 183 4.37 19.11 -5.27
C ILE A 183 5.42 19.25 -4.16
N VAL A 184 6.35 20.19 -4.27
CA VAL A 184 7.36 20.44 -3.22
C VAL A 184 6.71 20.88 -1.91
N ALA A 185 5.70 21.76 -1.97
CA ALA A 185 4.97 22.22 -0.80
C ALA A 185 4.19 21.08 -0.11
N THR A 186 3.51 20.23 -0.89
CA THR A 186 2.78 19.06 -0.37
C THR A 186 3.72 17.96 0.14
N ALA A 187 4.92 17.84 -0.43
CA ALA A 187 5.99 17.00 0.11
C ALA A 187 6.49 17.48 1.47
N ALA A 188 6.73 18.80 1.61
CA ALA A 188 7.10 19.39 2.89
C ALA A 188 6.01 19.19 3.96
N PHE A 189 4.74 19.37 3.58
CA PHE A 189 3.61 19.05 4.45
C PHE A 189 3.60 17.58 4.87
N SER A 190 3.78 16.67 3.90
CA SER A 190 3.83 15.22 4.15
C SER A 190 4.97 14.88 5.12
N PHE A 191 6.15 15.49 4.97
CA PHE A 191 7.28 15.32 5.89
C PHE A 191 6.96 15.80 7.31
N VAL A 192 6.28 16.94 7.46
CA VAL A 192 5.87 17.45 8.78
C VAL A 192 4.89 16.50 9.45
N VAL A 193 3.87 16.02 8.73
CA VAL A 193 2.87 15.10 9.28
C VAL A 193 3.47 13.73 9.59
N ALA A 194 4.21 13.14 8.64
CA ALA A 194 4.83 11.82 8.75
C ALA A 194 5.98 11.78 9.76
N GLY A 195 6.75 12.87 9.86
CA GLY A 195 7.94 12.96 10.70
C GLY A 195 7.64 13.50 12.09
N ILE A 196 7.08 14.72 12.16
CA ILE A 196 6.95 15.49 13.41
C ILE A 196 5.65 15.13 14.13
N ALA A 197 4.55 14.96 13.39
CA ALA A 197 3.24 14.61 13.94
C ALA A 197 2.96 13.10 13.94
N SER A 198 3.99 12.26 13.91
CA SER A 198 3.84 10.79 13.81
C SER A 198 2.97 10.20 14.94
N LYS A 199 2.96 10.81 16.14
CA LYS A 199 2.11 10.40 17.27
C LYS A 199 0.62 10.63 17.03
N LEU A 200 0.26 11.52 16.10
CA LEU A 200 -1.13 11.81 15.75
C LEU A 200 -1.67 10.93 14.61
N VAL A 201 -0.80 10.17 13.93
CA VAL A 201 -1.12 9.38 12.73
C VAL A 201 -2.34 8.49 12.90
N SER A 202 -2.43 7.75 14.01
CA SER A 202 -3.58 6.88 14.29
C SER A 202 -4.91 7.67 14.33
N ARG A 203 -4.90 8.85 14.98
CA ARG A 203 -6.07 9.74 15.07
C ARG A 203 -6.38 10.40 13.72
N LEU A 204 -5.36 10.85 12.99
CA LEU A 204 -5.53 11.41 11.64
C LEU A 204 -6.13 10.38 10.70
N ASN A 205 -5.72 9.11 10.79
CA ASN A 205 -6.23 8.06 9.93
C ASN A 205 -7.68 7.68 10.23
N VAL A 206 -8.08 7.60 11.51
CA VAL A 206 -9.49 7.40 11.87
C VAL A 206 -10.35 8.59 11.40
N PHE A 207 -9.83 9.82 11.54
CA PHE A 207 -10.49 11.01 11.01
C PHE A 207 -10.60 10.98 9.48
N ALA A 208 -9.51 10.73 8.75
CA ALA A 208 -9.49 10.64 7.29
C ALA A 208 -10.40 9.54 6.76
N PHE A 209 -10.44 8.39 7.42
CA PHE A 209 -11.35 7.29 7.09
C PHE A 209 -12.81 7.76 7.18
N THR A 210 -13.19 8.35 8.32
CA THR A 210 -14.56 8.84 8.55
C THR A 210 -14.91 9.97 7.59
N TRP A 211 -14.00 10.92 7.40
CA TRP A 211 -14.13 12.06 6.50
C TRP A 211 -14.30 11.62 5.04
N SER A 212 -13.50 10.65 4.59
CA SER A 212 -13.54 10.10 3.23
C SER A 212 -14.85 9.36 2.96
N VAL A 213 -15.30 8.50 3.88
CA VAL A 213 -16.53 7.72 3.71
C VAL A 213 -17.77 8.63 3.74
N LEU A 214 -17.87 9.53 4.73
CA LEU A 214 -18.98 10.50 4.79
C LEU A 214 -18.97 11.44 3.59
N GLY A 215 -17.79 11.93 3.21
CA GLY A 215 -17.63 12.80 2.08
C GLY A 215 -18.00 12.12 0.76
N LEU A 216 -17.66 10.84 0.58
CA LEU A 216 -18.10 10.07 -0.57
C LEU A 216 -19.63 9.96 -0.62
N VAL A 217 -20.30 9.71 0.50
CA VAL A 217 -21.78 9.68 0.55
C VAL A 217 -22.36 11.03 0.10
N VAL A 218 -21.79 12.15 0.57
CA VAL A 218 -22.22 13.50 0.15
C VAL A 218 -22.01 13.71 -1.35
N VAL A 219 -20.85 13.34 -1.90
CA VAL A 219 -20.54 13.44 -3.32
C VAL A 219 -21.51 12.58 -4.15
N VAL A 220 -21.71 11.33 -3.78
CA VAL A 220 -22.62 10.39 -4.47
C VAL A 220 -24.04 10.91 -4.47
N LEU A 221 -24.57 11.32 -3.32
CA LEU A 221 -25.93 11.86 -3.22
C LEU A 221 -26.08 13.12 -4.07
N THR A 222 -25.07 14.00 -4.07
CA THR A 222 -25.10 15.21 -4.88
C THR A 222 -25.13 14.87 -6.37
N LEU A 223 -24.27 13.97 -6.85
CA LEU A 223 -24.24 13.56 -8.26
C LEU A 223 -25.56 12.93 -8.71
N LEU A 224 -26.15 12.07 -7.87
CA LEU A 224 -27.44 11.44 -8.15
C LEU A 224 -28.59 12.45 -8.18
N ILE A 225 -28.67 13.35 -7.18
CA ILE A 225 -29.73 14.36 -7.12
C ILE A 225 -29.64 15.32 -8.31
N GLN A 226 -28.45 15.78 -8.65
CA GLN A 226 -28.23 16.73 -9.75
C GLN A 226 -28.38 16.08 -11.14
N SER A 227 -28.36 14.75 -11.22
CA SER A 227 -28.55 14.00 -12.48
C SER A 227 -29.95 13.42 -12.63
N ARG A 228 -30.91 13.81 -11.77
CA ARG A 228 -32.30 13.33 -11.84
C ARG A 228 -32.90 13.54 -13.22
N GLY A 229 -33.39 12.43 -13.80
CA GLY A 229 -34.03 12.41 -15.12
C GLY A 229 -33.06 12.48 -16.30
N LYS A 230 -31.74 12.48 -16.08
CA LYS A 230 -30.70 12.55 -17.12
C LYS A 230 -29.53 11.61 -16.80
N TYR A 231 -29.84 10.35 -16.52
CA TYR A 231 -28.82 9.31 -16.35
C TYR A 231 -28.42 8.73 -17.69
N ASN A 232 -27.16 8.32 -17.80
CA ASN A 232 -26.67 7.60 -18.98
C ASN A 232 -27.32 6.20 -19.07
N THR A 233 -27.29 5.62 -20.27
CA THR A 233 -27.85 4.29 -20.51
C THR A 233 -26.95 3.19 -19.95
N VAL A 234 -27.51 2.01 -19.72
CA VAL A 234 -26.73 0.82 -19.31
C VAL A 234 -25.75 0.40 -20.40
N GLU A 235 -26.12 0.59 -21.67
CA GLU A 235 -25.27 0.34 -22.83
C GLU A 235 -24.01 1.21 -22.81
N PHE A 236 -24.17 2.52 -22.60
CA PHE A 236 -23.05 3.44 -22.39
C PHE A 236 -22.17 3.02 -21.22
N ALA A 237 -22.80 2.57 -20.13
CA ALA A 237 -22.11 2.26 -18.90
C ALA A 237 -21.30 0.96 -18.94
N LEU A 238 -21.75 -0.06 -19.70
CA LEU A 238 -21.22 -1.43 -19.60
C LEU A 238 -20.75 -2.02 -20.92
N VAL A 239 -21.16 -1.46 -22.06
CA VAL A 239 -20.97 -2.07 -23.39
C VAL A 239 -20.16 -1.16 -24.31
N ASP A 240 -20.50 0.13 -24.39
CA ASP A 240 -19.92 1.04 -25.36
C ASP A 240 -18.42 1.25 -25.13
N ILE A 241 -17.62 0.90 -26.13
CA ILE A 241 -16.17 1.14 -26.13
C ILE A 241 -15.88 2.38 -26.95
N VAL A 242 -15.30 3.39 -26.29
CA VAL A 242 -14.79 4.59 -26.95
C VAL A 242 -13.28 4.44 -27.10
N ASN A 243 -12.80 4.46 -28.33
CA ASN A 243 -11.38 4.34 -28.64
C ASN A 243 -10.91 5.59 -29.41
N VAL A 244 -10.29 6.53 -28.68
CA VAL A 244 -9.63 7.71 -29.26
C VAL A 244 -8.10 7.58 -29.27
N SER A 245 -7.60 6.37 -29.03
CA SER A 245 -6.18 6.13 -28.85
C SER A 245 -5.39 6.02 -30.16
N GLY A 246 -6.05 5.78 -31.29
CA GLY A 246 -5.39 5.56 -32.59
C GLY A 246 -4.77 4.17 -32.77
N TRP A 247 -4.85 3.28 -31.78
CA TRP A 247 -4.53 1.87 -31.95
C TRP A 247 -5.56 1.22 -32.89
N GLY A 248 -5.09 0.39 -33.83
CA GLY A 248 -5.95 -0.29 -34.83
C GLY A 248 -6.90 -1.36 -34.26
N ASN A 249 -7.02 -1.46 -32.94
CA ASN A 249 -7.95 -2.35 -32.24
C ASN A 249 -8.43 -1.72 -30.93
N ASN A 250 -9.54 -2.22 -30.40
CA ASN A 250 -10.12 -1.76 -29.13
C ASN A 250 -9.53 -2.46 -27.90
N PHE A 251 -8.84 -3.59 -28.06
CA PHE A 251 -8.35 -4.40 -26.96
C PHE A 251 -7.18 -3.73 -26.22
N VAL A 252 -6.15 -3.28 -26.93
CA VAL A 252 -4.96 -2.65 -26.31
C VAL A 252 -5.36 -1.41 -25.50
N PRO A 253 -6.15 -0.46 -26.04
CA PRO A 253 -6.59 0.73 -25.30
C PRO A 253 -7.48 0.39 -24.10
N TRP A 254 -8.36 -0.60 -24.25
CA TRP A 254 -9.20 -1.06 -23.14
C TRP A 254 -8.36 -1.63 -21.98
N VAL A 255 -7.34 -2.45 -22.29
CA VAL A 255 -6.41 -2.97 -21.27
C VAL A 255 -5.55 -1.86 -20.66
N LEU A 256 -5.12 -0.87 -21.45
CA LEU A 256 -4.41 0.30 -20.93
C LEU A 256 -5.25 1.08 -19.92
N GLY A 257 -6.56 1.18 -20.16
CA GLY A 257 -7.48 1.83 -19.23
C GLY A 257 -7.62 1.12 -17.87
N LEU A 258 -7.32 -0.19 -17.78
CA LEU A 258 -7.27 -0.91 -16.50
C LEU A 258 -6.20 -0.37 -15.54
N SER A 259 -5.18 0.33 -16.07
CA SER A 259 -4.11 0.95 -15.28
C SER A 259 -4.65 1.94 -14.24
N GLN A 260 -5.79 2.57 -14.53
CA GLN A 260 -6.47 3.50 -13.65
C GLN A 260 -6.91 2.81 -12.35
N ALA A 261 -7.63 1.68 -12.47
CA ALA A 261 -8.04 0.88 -11.31
C ALA A 261 -6.81 0.28 -10.60
N ALA A 262 -5.78 -0.12 -11.35
CA ALA A 262 -4.55 -0.68 -10.79
C ALA A 262 -3.80 0.35 -9.94
N LEU A 263 -3.68 1.59 -10.40
CA LEU A 263 -3.10 2.69 -9.63
C LEU A 263 -3.90 2.95 -8.34
N SER A 264 -5.24 3.02 -8.44
CA SER A 264 -6.08 3.32 -7.27
C SER A 264 -6.05 2.26 -6.16
N THR A 265 -5.67 1.02 -6.47
CA THR A 265 -5.65 -0.11 -5.54
C THR A 265 -4.23 -0.63 -5.26
N THR A 266 -3.20 0.12 -5.69
CA THR A 266 -1.79 -0.16 -5.43
C THR A 266 -1.43 0.11 -3.96
N ALA A 267 -0.41 -0.58 -3.42
CA ALA A 267 0.11 -0.40 -2.05
C ALA A 267 -0.80 -0.91 -0.92
N MET A 268 -1.50 -2.00 -1.18
CA MET A 268 -2.26 -2.77 -0.19
C MET A 268 -1.40 -3.32 0.99
N ASP A 269 -0.07 -3.37 0.86
CA ASP A 269 0.84 -3.82 1.90
C ASP A 269 1.33 -2.71 2.84
N VAL A 270 0.87 -1.46 2.70
CA VAL A 270 1.20 -0.34 3.61
C VAL A 270 1.14 -0.75 5.09
N PRO A 271 0.10 -1.44 5.59
CA PRO A 271 0.01 -1.81 7.00
C PRO A 271 1.19 -2.65 7.51
N THR A 272 1.88 -3.38 6.62
CA THR A 272 3.04 -4.21 6.99
C THR A 272 4.22 -3.36 7.47
N HIS A 273 4.41 -2.18 6.90
CA HIS A 273 5.49 -1.26 7.28
C HIS A 273 5.32 -0.65 8.66
N PHE A 274 4.12 -0.79 9.24
CA PHE A 274 3.76 -0.29 10.56
C PHE A 274 3.63 -1.42 11.58
N SER A 275 4.03 -2.66 11.25
CA SER A 275 3.85 -3.82 12.13
C SER A 275 4.55 -3.64 13.49
N GLU A 276 5.66 -2.93 13.55
CA GLU A 276 6.38 -2.64 14.81
C GLU A 276 5.60 -1.68 15.73
N GLU A 277 4.71 -0.86 15.18
CA GLU A 277 3.88 0.10 15.91
C GLU A 277 2.50 -0.47 16.30
N MET A 278 2.22 -1.71 15.91
CA MET A 278 0.97 -2.42 16.18
C MET A 278 1.06 -3.23 17.48
N ALA A 279 -0.06 -3.30 18.21
CA ALA A 279 -0.12 -4.07 19.45
C ALA A 279 0.02 -5.58 19.20
N ASN A 280 -0.68 -6.09 18.19
CA ASN A 280 -0.78 -7.51 17.82
C ASN A 280 -0.63 -7.68 16.30
N PRO A 281 0.58 -7.48 15.74
CA PRO A 281 0.77 -7.35 14.30
C PRO A 281 0.45 -8.63 13.51
N ALA A 282 0.71 -9.82 14.06
CA ALA A 282 0.40 -11.11 13.43
C ALA A 282 -1.09 -11.24 13.04
N ARG A 283 -1.99 -10.62 13.81
CA ARG A 283 -3.44 -10.62 13.53
C ARG A 283 -3.90 -9.32 12.88
N GLN A 284 -3.35 -8.17 13.30
CA GLN A 284 -3.79 -6.86 12.83
C GLN A 284 -3.37 -6.58 11.39
N VAL A 285 -2.18 -7.02 10.94
CA VAL A 285 -1.71 -6.76 9.58
C VAL A 285 -2.60 -7.43 8.52
N PRO A 286 -2.92 -8.75 8.59
CA PRO A 286 -3.85 -9.36 7.64
C PRO A 286 -5.24 -8.71 7.64
N ILE A 287 -5.78 -8.39 8.83
CA ILE A 287 -7.08 -7.72 8.96
C ILE A 287 -7.05 -6.34 8.31
N ALA A 288 -5.97 -5.59 8.47
CA ALA A 288 -5.81 -4.27 7.85
C ALA A 288 -5.69 -4.35 6.32
N ILE A 289 -4.96 -5.34 5.79
CA ILE A 289 -4.85 -5.58 4.35
C ILE A 289 -6.22 -5.91 3.75
N PHE A 290 -6.93 -6.91 4.26
CA PHE A 290 -8.24 -7.30 3.72
C PHE A 290 -9.33 -6.28 4.01
N GLY A 291 -9.34 -5.71 5.22
CA GLY A 291 -10.31 -4.69 5.61
C GLY A 291 -10.15 -3.42 4.79
N GLY A 292 -8.91 -2.94 4.63
CA GLY A 292 -8.60 -1.73 3.87
C GLY A 292 -8.87 -1.90 2.37
N LEU A 293 -8.30 -2.95 1.75
CA LEU A 293 -8.46 -3.20 0.32
C LEU A 293 -9.88 -3.64 -0.03
N GLY A 294 -10.47 -4.58 0.74
CA GLY A 294 -11.81 -5.09 0.49
C GLY A 294 -12.87 -4.00 0.58
N THR A 295 -12.83 -3.18 1.64
CA THR A 295 -13.72 -2.02 1.77
C THR A 295 -13.52 -1.04 0.62
N SER A 296 -12.26 -0.76 0.27
CA SER A 296 -11.93 0.12 -0.85
C SER A 296 -12.49 -0.37 -2.18
N ILE A 297 -12.41 -1.67 -2.47
CA ILE A 297 -12.91 -2.25 -3.72
C ILE A 297 -14.43 -2.10 -3.81
N VAL A 298 -15.15 -2.50 -2.76
CA VAL A 298 -16.62 -2.44 -2.74
C VAL A 298 -17.11 -1.00 -2.86
N VAL A 299 -16.53 -0.09 -2.07
CA VAL A 299 -16.90 1.32 -2.05
C VAL A 299 -16.62 1.99 -3.39
N THR A 300 -15.44 1.74 -3.97
CA THR A 300 -15.06 2.34 -5.26
C THR A 300 -15.86 1.76 -6.41
N LEU A 301 -16.20 0.47 -6.38
CA LEU A 301 -17.06 -0.14 -7.41
C LEU A 301 -18.46 0.47 -7.40
N ALA A 302 -19.07 0.64 -6.22
CA ALA A 302 -20.35 1.32 -6.10
C ALA A 302 -20.28 2.77 -6.61
N TYR A 303 -19.19 3.47 -6.27
CA TYR A 303 -18.92 4.81 -6.77
C TYR A 303 -18.70 4.85 -8.29
N ALA A 304 -18.03 3.86 -8.88
CA ALA A 304 -17.78 3.78 -10.32
C ALA A 304 -19.09 3.73 -11.12
N PHE A 305 -20.08 2.97 -10.66
CA PHE A 305 -21.42 2.98 -11.25
C PHE A 305 -22.05 4.38 -11.20
N VAL A 306 -22.01 5.04 -10.04
CA VAL A 306 -22.56 6.41 -9.90
C VAL A 306 -21.85 7.37 -10.84
N LEU A 307 -20.52 7.31 -10.91
CA LEU A 307 -19.72 8.19 -11.76
C LEU A 307 -20.11 8.01 -13.24
N VAL A 308 -20.18 6.77 -13.71
CA VAL A 308 -20.50 6.45 -15.11
C VAL A 308 -21.94 6.84 -15.49
N PHE A 309 -22.92 6.57 -14.62
CA PHE A 309 -24.32 6.93 -14.88
C PHE A 309 -24.60 8.43 -14.78
N THR A 310 -23.76 9.19 -14.09
CA THR A 310 -23.90 10.64 -13.92
C THR A 310 -22.93 11.44 -14.78
N LEU A 311 -22.06 10.77 -15.55
CA LEU A 311 -21.01 11.38 -16.35
C LEU A 311 -21.60 12.37 -17.37
N PRO A 312 -21.11 13.61 -17.43
CA PRO A 312 -21.41 14.54 -18.52
C PRO A 312 -20.83 14.04 -19.86
N GLU A 313 -21.12 14.76 -20.94
CA GLU A 313 -20.45 14.55 -22.23
C GLU A 313 -18.92 14.64 -22.07
N LEU A 314 -18.21 13.69 -22.67
CA LEU A 314 -16.76 13.50 -22.48
C LEU A 314 -15.95 14.75 -22.89
N ASP A 315 -16.30 15.36 -24.02
CA ASP A 315 -15.60 16.53 -24.54
C ASP A 315 -15.67 17.73 -23.58
N ALA A 316 -16.75 17.84 -22.79
CA ALA A 316 -16.92 18.92 -21.82
C ALA A 316 -15.98 18.82 -20.61
N ILE A 317 -15.49 17.61 -20.30
CA ILE A 317 -14.68 17.36 -19.09
C ILE A 317 -13.22 17.01 -19.40
N ILE A 318 -12.89 16.53 -20.60
CA ILE A 318 -11.52 16.14 -20.97
C ILE A 318 -10.65 17.37 -21.25
N THR A 319 -11.18 18.40 -21.93
CA THR A 319 -10.43 19.62 -22.28
C THR A 319 -10.75 20.79 -21.34
N THR A 320 -10.81 20.51 -20.04
CA THR A 320 -11.13 21.53 -19.01
C THR A 320 -9.91 22.38 -18.63
N SER A 321 -10.13 23.68 -18.40
CA SER A 321 -9.12 24.59 -17.84
C SER A 321 -8.67 24.21 -16.43
N THR A 322 -9.47 23.42 -15.71
CA THR A 322 -9.14 22.95 -14.36
C THR A 322 -8.03 21.90 -14.36
N GLY A 323 -7.74 21.28 -15.52
CA GLY A 323 -6.81 20.15 -15.64
C GLY A 323 -7.29 18.88 -14.90
N PHE A 324 -8.50 18.90 -14.34
CA PHE A 324 -9.04 17.82 -13.51
C PHE A 324 -10.50 17.52 -13.87
N PRO A 325 -10.78 16.49 -14.70
CA PRO A 325 -12.13 16.23 -15.21
C PRO A 325 -13.19 16.04 -14.14
N PHE A 326 -12.84 15.47 -12.98
CA PHE A 326 -13.77 15.31 -11.86
C PHE A 326 -14.18 16.65 -11.25
N ALA A 327 -13.26 17.62 -11.13
CA ALA A 327 -13.59 18.97 -10.67
C ALA A 327 -14.54 19.67 -11.64
N GLU A 328 -14.30 19.52 -12.95
CA GLU A 328 -15.18 20.07 -13.98
C GLU A 328 -16.58 19.41 -13.96
N MET A 329 -16.65 18.10 -13.77
CA MET A 329 -17.92 17.39 -13.60
C MET A 329 -18.71 17.94 -12.40
N LEU A 330 -18.07 18.14 -11.25
CA LEU A 330 -18.73 18.74 -10.08
C LEU A 330 -19.23 20.16 -10.38
N ARG A 331 -18.44 20.97 -11.11
CA ARG A 331 -18.83 22.31 -11.53
C ARG A 331 -20.05 22.30 -12.45
N LEU A 332 -20.09 21.39 -13.43
CA LEU A 332 -21.20 21.25 -14.38
C LEU A 332 -22.48 20.77 -13.72
N LYS A 333 -22.38 19.90 -12.71
CA LYS A 333 -23.55 19.36 -11.99
C LYS A 333 -24.05 20.28 -10.89
N THR A 334 -23.23 21.20 -10.38
CA THR A 334 -23.60 22.06 -9.24
C THR A 334 -23.39 23.55 -9.57
N SER A 335 -22.62 24.26 -8.75
CA SER A 335 -22.14 25.62 -8.95
C SER A 335 -20.64 25.64 -8.71
N ARG A 336 -19.93 26.73 -9.04
CA ARG A 336 -18.49 26.84 -8.75
C ARG A 336 -18.20 26.69 -7.26
N SER A 337 -18.96 27.39 -6.41
CA SER A 337 -18.82 27.29 -4.96
C SER A 337 -19.18 25.90 -4.44
N GLY A 338 -20.23 25.27 -4.98
CA GLY A 338 -20.60 23.90 -4.64
C GLY A 338 -19.50 22.90 -4.98
N ALA A 339 -18.91 23.00 -6.17
CA ALA A 339 -17.79 22.17 -6.60
C ALA A 339 -16.57 22.34 -5.70
N ILE A 340 -16.20 23.58 -5.34
CA ILE A 340 -15.08 23.85 -4.42
C ILE A 340 -15.32 23.20 -3.05
N VAL A 341 -16.52 23.33 -2.48
CA VAL A 341 -16.86 22.70 -1.20
C VAL A 341 -16.78 21.18 -1.28
N LEU A 342 -17.27 20.59 -2.37
CA LEU A 342 -17.20 19.14 -2.59
C LEU A 342 -15.75 18.66 -2.82
N LEU A 343 -14.88 19.49 -3.40
CA LEU A 343 -13.46 19.18 -3.61
C LEU A 343 -12.62 19.28 -2.32
N LEU A 344 -13.10 19.96 -1.27
CA LEU A 344 -12.43 19.94 0.04
C LEU A 344 -12.40 18.52 0.63
N ILE A 345 -13.41 17.71 0.34
CA ILE A 345 -13.48 16.30 0.77
C ILE A 345 -12.26 15.52 0.28
N PRO A 346 -12.06 15.35 -1.05
CA PRO A 346 -10.92 14.63 -1.57
C PRO A 346 -9.59 15.30 -1.22
N LEU A 347 -9.52 16.64 -1.18
CA LEU A 347 -8.28 17.36 -0.83
C LEU A 347 -7.77 16.97 0.56
N VAL A 348 -8.63 17.05 1.58
CA VAL A 348 -8.25 16.75 2.98
C VAL A 348 -7.87 15.27 3.13
N SER A 349 -8.62 14.36 2.51
CA SER A 349 -8.28 12.94 2.52
C SER A 349 -6.92 12.66 1.88
N PHE A 350 -6.65 13.23 0.70
CA PHE A 350 -5.41 12.96 -0.03
C PHE A 350 -4.17 13.64 0.56
N LEU A 351 -4.33 14.75 1.30
CA LEU A 351 -3.25 15.32 2.11
C LEU A 351 -2.77 14.32 3.17
N ILE A 352 -3.70 13.59 3.81
CA ILE A 352 -3.38 12.56 4.81
C ILE A 352 -2.79 11.32 4.12
N THR A 353 -3.38 10.87 3.01
CA THR A 353 -2.83 9.77 2.18
C THR A 353 -1.39 10.03 1.74
N SER A 354 -1.09 11.25 1.26
CA SER A 354 0.26 11.63 0.83
C SER A 354 1.26 11.54 1.98
N ALA A 355 0.83 11.94 3.19
CA ALA A 355 1.64 11.79 4.39
C ALA A 355 1.84 10.31 4.76
N ASP A 356 0.80 9.47 4.71
CA ASP A 356 0.90 8.04 5.03
C ASP A 356 1.89 7.30 4.11
N VAL A 357 1.80 7.54 2.80
CA VAL A 357 2.70 6.93 1.80
C VAL A 357 4.13 7.42 1.98
N ALA A 358 4.34 8.71 2.26
CA ALA A 358 5.67 9.24 2.58
C ALA A 358 6.25 8.63 3.87
N MET A 359 5.39 8.36 4.85
CA MET A 359 5.75 7.67 6.09
C MET A 359 6.12 6.21 5.84
N ALA A 360 5.43 5.51 4.93
CA ALA A 360 5.78 4.15 4.54
C ALA A 360 7.15 4.12 3.85
N ALA A 361 7.43 5.08 2.95
CA ALA A 361 8.74 5.22 2.31
C ALA A 361 9.86 5.46 3.34
N SER A 362 9.65 6.33 4.33
CA SER A 362 10.66 6.59 5.36
C SER A 362 10.94 5.36 6.25
N ARG A 363 9.90 4.57 6.56
CA ARG A 363 10.04 3.29 7.27
C ARG A 363 10.75 2.23 6.45
N CYS A 364 10.54 2.18 5.13
CA CYS A 364 11.29 1.30 4.25
C CYS A 364 12.79 1.62 4.29
N ILE A 365 13.17 2.91 4.21
CA ILE A 365 14.58 3.35 4.32
C ILE A 365 15.15 2.99 5.68
N TYR A 366 14.43 3.28 6.76
CA TYR A 366 14.83 2.96 8.13
C TYR A 366 15.06 1.46 8.33
N GLY A 367 14.07 0.63 7.97
CA GLY A 367 14.16 -0.82 8.05
C GLY A 367 15.30 -1.39 7.21
N PHE A 368 15.49 -0.89 5.99
CA PHE A 368 16.58 -1.33 5.13
C PHE A 368 17.96 -0.89 5.61
N SER A 369 18.03 0.27 6.27
CA SER A 369 19.25 0.78 6.91
C SER A 369 19.66 -0.04 8.13
N ARG A 370 18.71 -0.49 8.96
CA ARG A 370 18.98 -1.42 10.08
C ARG A 370 19.64 -2.72 9.63
N GLN A 371 19.33 -3.17 8.42
CA GLN A 371 19.89 -4.39 7.82
C GLN A 371 21.23 -4.16 7.11
N ARG A 372 21.81 -2.96 7.23
CA ARG A 372 23.05 -2.53 6.55
C ARG A 372 23.01 -2.67 5.01
N GLY A 373 21.81 -2.69 4.43
CA GLY A 373 21.62 -2.84 2.98
C GLY A 373 21.52 -1.51 2.22
N PHE A 374 21.18 -0.43 2.91
CA PHE A 374 21.03 0.91 2.34
C PHE A 374 22.33 1.75 2.46
N PRO A 375 22.65 2.63 1.49
CA PRO A 375 23.78 3.55 1.61
C PRO A 375 23.68 4.43 2.86
N PHE A 376 24.82 4.65 3.54
CA PHE A 376 24.86 5.40 4.80
C PHE A 376 23.90 4.85 5.86
N SER A 377 23.80 3.52 5.96
CA SER A 377 22.92 2.78 6.87
C SER A 377 23.00 3.25 8.33
N THR A 378 24.18 3.60 8.84
CA THR A 378 24.35 4.13 10.21
C THR A 378 23.71 5.49 10.42
N PHE A 379 23.57 6.31 9.37
CA PHE A 379 22.94 7.62 9.45
C PHE A 379 21.42 7.54 9.34
N PHE A 380 20.91 6.74 8.39
CA PHE A 380 19.47 6.60 8.12
C PHE A 380 18.77 5.55 9.00
N GLY A 381 19.52 4.66 9.65
CA GLY A 381 19.01 3.65 10.59
C GLY A 381 18.73 4.17 12.00
N THR A 382 18.78 5.47 12.25
CA THR A 382 18.55 6.06 13.60
C THR A 382 17.15 6.65 13.75
N VAL A 383 16.47 6.32 14.84
CA VAL A 383 15.18 6.93 15.22
C VAL A 383 15.39 8.20 16.04
N ASN A 384 14.55 9.21 15.82
CA ASN A 384 14.48 10.37 16.72
C ASN A 384 13.49 10.07 17.87
N THR A 385 13.96 10.02 19.11
CA THR A 385 13.14 9.65 20.28
C THR A 385 12.10 10.69 20.69
N ARG A 386 12.29 11.98 20.35
CA ARG A 386 11.34 13.06 20.69
C ARG A 386 10.02 12.87 19.94
N PHE A 387 10.14 12.61 18.64
CA PHE A 387 8.99 12.45 17.74
C PHE A 387 8.63 10.97 17.54
N ASP A 388 9.54 10.06 17.86
CA ASP A 388 9.39 8.62 17.64
C ASP A 388 9.07 8.32 16.16
N SER A 389 9.99 8.76 15.30
CA SER A 389 9.96 8.65 13.84
C SER A 389 11.38 8.77 13.26
N PRO A 390 11.73 8.06 12.17
CA PRO A 390 13.04 8.16 11.52
C PRO A 390 13.15 9.45 10.68
N LEU A 391 13.31 10.60 11.34
CA LEU A 391 13.32 11.92 10.68
C LEU A 391 14.36 12.06 9.57
N ARG A 392 15.55 11.46 9.72
CA ARG A 392 16.62 11.51 8.70
C ARG A 392 16.21 10.79 7.42
N ALA A 393 15.57 9.63 7.55
CA ALA A 393 15.00 8.90 6.42
C ALA A 393 13.85 9.70 5.78
N GLY A 394 12.98 10.29 6.59
CA GLY A 394 11.92 11.18 6.10
C GLY A 394 12.44 12.39 5.32
N LEU A 395 13.56 12.98 5.75
CA LEU A 395 14.20 14.10 5.05
C LEU A 395 14.74 13.66 3.69
N LEU A 396 15.32 12.45 3.59
CA LEU A 396 15.75 11.90 2.31
C LEU A 396 14.55 11.70 1.36
N VAL A 397 13.42 11.18 1.88
CA VAL A 397 12.17 11.05 1.10
C VAL A 397 11.72 12.41 0.57
N LEU A 398 11.70 13.46 1.40
CA LEU A 398 11.36 14.82 0.99
C LEU A 398 12.28 15.35 -0.13
N VAL A 399 13.58 15.14 -0.01
CA VAL A 399 14.56 15.56 -1.04
C VAL A 399 14.31 14.82 -2.34
N CYS A 400 14.15 13.49 -2.31
CA CYS A 400 13.85 12.69 -3.49
C CYS A 400 12.54 13.12 -4.16
N GLN A 401 11.47 13.30 -3.37
CA GLN A 401 10.18 13.78 -3.86
C GLN A 401 10.31 15.16 -4.53
N SER A 402 11.05 16.08 -3.91
CA SER A 402 11.26 17.43 -4.45
C SER A 402 12.04 17.39 -5.76
N CYS A 403 13.11 16.59 -5.85
CA CYS A 403 13.88 16.42 -7.08
C CYS A 403 13.03 15.83 -8.21
N ILE A 404 12.19 14.82 -7.91
CA ILE A 404 11.30 14.22 -8.90
C ILE A 404 10.21 15.22 -9.31
N GLY A 405 9.66 15.99 -8.36
CA GLY A 405 8.68 17.05 -8.61
C GLY A 405 9.18 18.11 -9.59
N LEU A 406 10.46 18.47 -9.51
CA LEU A 406 11.09 19.44 -10.42
C LEU A 406 11.20 18.93 -11.88
N ILE A 407 11.13 17.62 -12.12
CA ILE A 407 11.12 17.06 -13.50
C ILE A 407 9.90 17.56 -14.27
N TYR A 408 8.77 17.81 -13.58
CA TYR A 408 7.56 18.33 -14.20
C TYR A 408 7.76 19.69 -14.88
N LEU A 409 8.70 20.53 -14.41
CA LEU A 409 9.06 21.80 -15.05
C LEU A 409 9.59 21.62 -16.47
N GLY A 410 10.43 20.61 -16.67
CA GLY A 410 11.14 20.40 -17.93
C GLY A 410 10.41 19.47 -18.88
N ASN A 411 9.81 18.38 -18.38
CA ASN A 411 9.18 17.37 -19.22
C ASN A 411 8.01 16.67 -18.49
N THR A 412 6.79 17.08 -18.82
CA THR A 412 5.55 16.52 -18.27
C THR A 412 5.32 15.07 -18.72
N ALA A 413 5.75 14.67 -19.92
CA ALA A 413 5.63 13.29 -20.40
C ALA A 413 6.54 12.34 -19.59
N ALA A 414 7.78 12.75 -19.33
CA ALA A 414 8.70 12.00 -18.48
C ALA A 414 8.17 11.88 -17.04
N PHE A 415 7.62 12.97 -16.47
CA PHE A 415 7.00 12.92 -15.15
C PHE A 415 5.78 12.01 -15.13
N ASN A 416 4.90 12.07 -16.12
CA ASN A 416 3.70 11.22 -16.18
C ASN A 416 4.04 9.74 -16.24
N ALA A 417 5.14 9.37 -16.91
CA ALA A 417 5.64 8.00 -16.92
C ALA A 417 6.07 7.53 -15.52
N ILE A 418 6.62 8.42 -14.67
CA ILE A 418 7.03 8.10 -13.29
C ILE A 418 5.83 7.73 -12.42
N ILE A 419 4.66 8.34 -12.64
CA ILE A 419 3.44 8.10 -11.85
C ILE A 419 2.92 6.67 -12.02
N SER A 420 3.15 6.04 -13.19
CA SER A 420 2.70 4.67 -13.46
C SER A 420 3.70 3.58 -13.01
N VAL A 421 4.98 3.95 -12.83
CA VAL A 421 6.04 3.05 -12.34
C VAL A 421 5.77 2.41 -10.96
N PRO A 422 5.25 3.11 -9.93
CA PRO A 422 5.06 2.50 -8.60
C PRO A 422 4.12 1.30 -8.63
N THR A 423 3.04 1.35 -9.42
CA THR A 423 2.13 0.22 -9.62
C THR A 423 2.87 -1.00 -10.17
N LEU A 424 3.81 -0.81 -11.09
CA LEU A 424 4.63 -1.90 -11.62
C LEU A 424 5.64 -2.43 -10.61
N LEU A 425 6.38 -1.55 -9.93
CA LEU A 425 7.40 -1.98 -8.97
C LEU A 425 6.81 -2.78 -7.81
N LEU A 426 5.66 -2.34 -7.30
CA LEU A 426 4.94 -3.04 -6.23
C LEU A 426 4.28 -4.33 -6.75
N ALA A 427 3.72 -4.35 -7.96
CA ALA A 427 3.23 -5.58 -8.56
C ALA A 427 4.34 -6.62 -8.73
N VAL A 428 5.52 -6.21 -9.22
CA VAL A 428 6.70 -7.09 -9.31
C VAL A 428 7.12 -7.59 -7.94
N SER A 429 7.14 -6.74 -6.91
CA SER A 429 7.52 -7.18 -5.57
C SER A 429 6.53 -8.22 -5.03
N TYR A 430 5.22 -8.04 -5.25
CA TYR A 430 4.21 -9.03 -4.90
C TYR A 430 4.37 -10.34 -5.69
N ALA A 431 4.71 -10.27 -6.99
CA ALA A 431 4.99 -11.44 -7.80
C ALA A 431 6.24 -12.22 -7.32
N ILE A 432 7.27 -11.52 -6.81
CA ILE A 432 8.42 -12.15 -6.17
C ILE A 432 7.97 -12.93 -4.92
N VAL A 433 7.15 -12.33 -4.06
CA VAL A 433 6.57 -13.02 -2.88
C VAL A 433 5.76 -14.24 -3.33
N ALA A 434 4.87 -14.10 -4.32
CA ALA A 434 4.09 -15.20 -4.88
C ALA A 434 4.96 -16.37 -5.36
N GLY A 435 6.00 -16.06 -6.16
CA GLY A 435 6.91 -17.07 -6.70
C GLY A 435 7.69 -17.80 -5.62
N VAL A 436 8.15 -17.08 -4.60
CA VAL A 436 8.87 -17.65 -3.47
C VAL A 436 7.96 -18.51 -2.59
N CYS A 437 6.73 -18.10 -2.33
CA CYS A 437 5.73 -18.92 -1.61
C CYS A 437 5.39 -20.21 -2.37
N LEU A 438 5.23 -20.14 -3.70
CA LEU A 438 5.02 -21.33 -4.54
C LEU A 438 6.24 -22.26 -4.51
N ALA A 439 7.45 -21.73 -4.64
CA ALA A 439 8.68 -22.51 -4.59
C ALA A 439 8.88 -23.19 -3.23
N ALA A 440 8.59 -22.50 -2.13
CA ALA A 440 8.66 -23.05 -0.77
C ALA A 440 7.67 -24.23 -0.59
N ARG A 441 6.42 -24.06 -1.05
CA ARG A 441 5.40 -25.13 -1.02
C ARG A 441 5.78 -26.33 -1.88
N TYR A 442 6.35 -26.09 -3.05
CA TYR A 442 6.82 -27.15 -3.93
C TYR A 442 7.97 -27.96 -3.30
N ARG A 443 8.90 -27.29 -2.60
CA ARG A 443 9.97 -27.94 -1.84
C ARG A 443 9.41 -28.77 -0.68
N ALA A 444 8.46 -28.22 0.08
CA ALA A 444 7.81 -28.94 1.18
C ALA A 444 7.05 -30.19 0.71
N GLY A 445 6.36 -30.13 -0.43
CA GLY A 445 5.66 -31.30 -0.99
C GLY A 445 6.58 -32.42 -1.50
N ARG A 446 7.86 -32.12 -1.74
CA ARG A 446 8.89 -33.13 -2.07
C ARG A 446 9.57 -33.73 -0.82
N ALA A 447 9.34 -33.15 0.35
CA ALA A 447 9.99 -33.51 1.61
C ALA A 447 9.18 -34.50 2.47
N GLU A 448 8.08 -35.09 1.96
CA GLU A 448 7.35 -36.12 2.73
C GLU A 448 8.18 -37.40 2.97
N PRO A 449 7.94 -38.08 4.11
CA PRO A 449 8.99 -38.59 4.98
C PRO A 449 9.56 -39.92 4.49
N SER A 450 10.89 -40.04 4.42
CA SER A 450 11.52 -41.36 4.39
C SER A 450 11.12 -42.09 5.66
N GLY A 451 10.40 -43.20 5.52
CA GLY A 451 9.95 -44.04 6.63
C GLY A 451 11.10 -44.36 7.58
N GLY A 452 11.04 -43.80 8.77
CA GLY A 452 11.96 -44.07 9.87
C GLY A 452 11.16 -43.95 11.17
N THR A 453 10.99 -45.08 11.84
CA THR A 453 10.37 -45.23 13.15
C THR A 453 10.84 -44.14 14.12
N VAL A 454 9.87 -43.46 14.73
CA VAL A 454 10.09 -42.43 15.75
C VAL A 454 10.54 -43.10 17.04
N ASP A 455 11.86 -43.17 17.27
CA ASP A 455 12.42 -43.37 18.61
C ASP A 455 12.55 -42.01 19.30
N LYS A 456 11.65 -41.77 20.26
CA LYS A 456 11.76 -40.68 21.23
C LYS A 456 12.82 -41.07 22.27
N GLN A 457 14.03 -40.54 22.20
CA GLN A 457 14.87 -40.35 23.39
C GLN A 457 16.00 -39.31 23.25
N ALA A 458 15.90 -38.29 24.09
CA ALA A 458 16.96 -37.57 24.83
C ALA A 458 18.17 -36.93 24.11
N GLY A 459 18.09 -35.60 23.96
CA GLY A 459 19.04 -34.60 24.47
C GLY A 459 20.54 -34.69 24.18
N SER A 460 21.06 -33.78 23.33
CA SER A 460 22.30 -33.03 23.60
C SER A 460 22.40 -31.76 22.74
N MET A 461 22.83 -30.67 23.38
CA MET A 461 23.26 -29.39 22.77
C MET A 461 24.29 -29.59 21.65
N GLY A 462 24.19 -28.81 20.57
CA GLY A 462 25.28 -28.58 19.61
C GLY A 462 24.85 -28.13 18.21
N SER A 463 25.01 -26.84 17.93
CA SER A 463 25.29 -26.18 16.64
C SER A 463 24.37 -26.38 15.42
N ASP A 464 23.79 -25.26 14.96
CA ASP A 464 23.73 -24.82 13.57
C ASP A 464 23.37 -25.85 12.48
N SER A 465 22.14 -26.37 12.52
CA SER A 465 21.38 -26.72 11.30
C SER A 465 20.04 -27.37 11.66
N SER A 466 18.98 -26.58 11.91
CA SER A 466 17.58 -26.99 11.70
C SER A 466 16.57 -25.94 12.22
N GLU A 467 16.51 -24.75 11.61
CA GLU A 467 15.25 -23.97 11.55
C GLU A 467 14.50 -24.24 10.23
N GLY A 468 14.79 -25.38 9.58
CA GLY A 468 14.24 -25.73 8.26
C GLY A 468 12.91 -26.48 8.28
N ASP A 469 12.53 -27.10 9.40
CA ASP A 469 11.33 -27.97 9.51
C ASP A 469 10.37 -27.56 10.64
N GLY A 470 10.59 -26.39 11.27
CA GLY A 470 9.68 -25.79 12.22
C GLY A 470 8.44 -25.22 11.52
N ALA A 471 7.49 -26.10 11.22
CA ALA A 471 6.12 -25.89 10.74
C ALA A 471 5.78 -24.46 10.26
N TRP A 472 5.63 -24.29 8.93
CA TRP A 472 4.90 -23.17 8.35
C TRP A 472 3.46 -23.16 8.88
N ASP A 473 3.25 -22.53 10.03
CA ASP A 473 1.98 -22.44 10.76
C ASP A 473 1.60 -20.98 11.01
N PRO A 474 1.25 -20.23 9.93
CA PRO A 474 0.79 -18.88 10.08
C PRO A 474 -0.49 -18.85 10.95
N PRO A 475 -0.61 -17.90 11.90
CA PRO A 475 -1.85 -17.70 12.65
C PRO A 475 -3.07 -17.46 11.77
N PHE A 476 -2.85 -16.95 10.55
CA PHE A 476 -3.87 -16.79 9.52
C PHE A 476 -3.58 -17.73 8.34
N ARG A 477 -4.48 -18.70 8.12
CA ARG A 477 -4.36 -19.71 7.05
C ARG A 477 -5.54 -19.64 6.11
N MET A 478 -5.25 -19.72 4.82
CA MET A 478 -6.24 -19.92 3.78
C MET A 478 -6.15 -21.34 3.19
N PRO A 479 -7.23 -21.82 2.55
CA PRO A 479 -7.19 -23.09 1.82
C PRO A 479 -6.03 -23.14 0.83
N LYS A 480 -5.33 -24.28 0.78
CA LYS A 480 -4.14 -24.47 -0.08
C LYS A 480 -4.43 -24.18 -1.56
N TRP A 481 -5.59 -24.60 -2.05
CA TRP A 481 -6.00 -24.36 -3.45
C TRP A 481 -6.15 -22.86 -3.73
N LEU A 482 -6.77 -22.11 -2.81
CA LEU A 482 -7.03 -20.69 -2.97
C LEU A 482 -5.73 -19.89 -3.04
N THR A 483 -4.78 -20.23 -2.18
CA THR A 483 -3.48 -19.55 -2.11
C THR A 483 -2.57 -19.87 -3.30
N ILE A 484 -2.60 -21.10 -3.82
CA ILE A 484 -1.90 -21.44 -5.07
C ILE A 484 -2.49 -20.65 -6.24
N SER A 485 -3.82 -20.67 -6.38
CA SER A 485 -4.52 -19.91 -7.44
C SER A 485 -4.26 -18.41 -7.33
N ALA A 486 -4.27 -17.86 -6.11
CA ALA A 486 -3.98 -16.46 -5.86
C ALA A 486 -2.56 -16.10 -6.29
N ASN A 487 -1.54 -16.88 -5.88
CA ASN A 487 -0.16 -16.65 -6.30
C ASN A 487 0.03 -16.69 -7.82
N LEU A 488 -0.59 -17.66 -8.50
CA LEU A 488 -0.55 -17.76 -9.96
C LEU A 488 -1.22 -16.56 -10.64
N LEU A 489 -2.39 -16.13 -10.13
CA LEU A 489 -3.10 -14.97 -10.65
C LEU A 489 -2.31 -13.68 -10.42
N THR A 490 -1.66 -13.50 -9.26
CA THR A 490 -0.79 -12.35 -8.97
C THR A 490 0.37 -12.28 -9.96
N ILE A 491 1.03 -13.40 -10.26
CA ILE A 491 2.12 -13.44 -11.24
C ILE A 491 1.59 -13.12 -12.64
N ALA A 492 0.50 -13.75 -13.07
CA ALA A 492 -0.10 -13.53 -14.39
C ALA A 492 -0.54 -12.06 -14.58
N PHE A 493 -1.18 -11.48 -13.58
CA PHE A 493 -1.61 -10.09 -13.60
C PHE A 493 -0.42 -9.12 -13.61
N THR A 494 0.64 -9.43 -12.86
CA THR A 494 1.88 -8.63 -12.88
C THR A 494 2.53 -8.64 -14.27
N VAL A 495 2.60 -9.78 -14.93
CA VAL A 495 3.11 -9.89 -16.31
C VAL A 495 2.26 -9.03 -17.25
N LEU A 496 0.93 -9.11 -17.14
CA LEU A 496 0.01 -8.27 -17.90
C LEU A 496 0.29 -6.78 -17.65
N LEU A 497 0.39 -6.35 -16.38
CA LEU A 497 0.69 -4.95 -16.06
C LEU A 497 2.03 -4.51 -16.66
N CYS A 498 3.10 -5.29 -16.50
CA CYS A 498 4.42 -4.95 -17.03
C CYS A 498 4.43 -4.73 -18.54
N VAL A 499 3.69 -5.57 -19.30
CA VAL A 499 3.58 -5.44 -20.75
C VAL A 499 2.76 -4.22 -21.13
N PHE A 500 1.53 -4.11 -20.62
CA PHE A 500 0.59 -3.10 -21.09
C PHE A 500 0.91 -1.69 -20.56
N LEU A 501 1.29 -1.53 -19.29
CA LEU A 501 1.65 -0.20 -18.76
C LEU A 501 2.97 0.34 -19.35
N SER A 502 3.71 -0.49 -20.09
CA SER A 502 4.89 -0.05 -20.86
C SER A 502 4.55 0.42 -22.28
N LEU A 503 3.32 0.20 -22.75
CA LEU A 503 2.88 0.63 -24.08
C LEU A 503 2.45 2.11 -24.09
N PRO A 504 2.61 2.82 -25.21
CA PRO A 504 2.16 4.20 -25.34
C PRO A 504 0.62 4.30 -25.28
N PRO A 505 0.06 5.35 -24.65
CA PRO A 505 -1.38 5.53 -24.52
C PRO A 505 -2.06 5.82 -25.86
N THR A 506 -1.35 6.43 -26.82
CA THR A 506 -1.87 6.76 -28.14
C THR A 506 -0.89 6.42 -29.26
N TRP A 507 -1.41 6.17 -30.47
CA TRP A 507 -0.68 5.85 -31.69
C TRP A 507 -1.07 6.84 -32.81
N PRO A 508 -0.14 7.36 -33.63
CA PRO A 508 1.30 7.08 -33.66
C PRO A 508 2.07 7.69 -32.48
N VAL A 509 3.25 7.13 -32.18
CA VAL A 509 4.13 7.61 -31.10
C VAL A 509 4.89 8.86 -31.53
N THR A 510 4.93 9.84 -30.65
CA THR A 510 5.59 11.13 -30.73
C THR A 510 6.43 11.33 -29.47
N SER A 511 7.31 12.33 -29.45
CA SER A 511 8.07 12.68 -28.24
C SER A 511 7.17 13.08 -27.05
N ALA A 512 5.94 13.54 -27.33
CA ALA A 512 4.98 14.01 -26.32
C ALA A 512 4.14 12.88 -25.70
N ASN A 513 3.85 11.80 -26.41
CA ASN A 513 3.06 10.65 -25.91
C ASN A 513 3.90 9.39 -25.67
N MET A 514 5.22 9.47 -25.84
CA MET A 514 6.13 8.37 -25.56
C MET A 514 6.02 7.94 -24.10
N ASN A 515 5.81 6.65 -23.87
CA ASN A 515 5.73 6.09 -22.53
C ASN A 515 7.13 5.63 -22.06
N TYR A 516 7.70 6.37 -21.10
CA TYR A 516 9.02 6.08 -20.53
C TYR A 516 8.98 5.09 -19.35
N THR A 517 7.83 4.50 -19.02
CA THR A 517 7.66 3.61 -17.87
C THR A 517 8.60 2.40 -17.93
N SER A 518 8.83 1.82 -19.11
CA SER A 518 9.79 0.71 -19.28
C SER A 518 11.23 1.11 -18.96
N ALA A 519 11.65 2.33 -19.31
CA ALA A 519 12.97 2.85 -19.01
C ALA A 519 13.17 3.05 -17.50
N PHE A 520 12.17 3.63 -16.82
CA PHE A 520 12.19 3.77 -15.35
C PHE A 520 12.14 2.41 -14.64
N LEU A 521 11.39 1.45 -15.18
CA LEU A 521 11.36 0.08 -14.66
C LEU A 521 12.75 -0.55 -14.73
N VAL A 522 13.40 -0.54 -15.90
CA VAL A 522 14.77 -1.07 -16.07
C VAL A 522 15.77 -0.33 -15.16
N GLY A 523 15.69 1.00 -15.08
CA GLY A 523 16.52 1.79 -14.17
C GLY A 523 16.36 1.40 -12.70
N SER A 524 15.14 1.03 -12.29
CA SER A 524 14.83 0.57 -10.94
C SER A 524 15.40 -0.81 -10.61
N PHE A 525 15.77 -1.63 -11.60
CA PHE A 525 16.54 -2.86 -11.41
C PHE A 525 18.05 -2.65 -11.50
N ALA A 526 18.50 -1.64 -12.24
CA ALA A 526 19.91 -1.30 -12.37
C ALA A 526 20.49 -0.76 -11.05
N ILE A 527 19.77 0.13 -10.35
CA ILE A 527 20.21 0.72 -9.07
C ILE A 527 20.51 -0.39 -8.02
N PRO A 528 19.59 -1.34 -7.75
CA PRO A 528 19.83 -2.43 -6.81
C PRO A 528 20.98 -3.34 -7.22
N ALA A 529 21.14 -3.61 -8.52
CA ALA A 529 22.22 -4.45 -9.03
C ALA A 529 23.60 -3.82 -8.74
N VAL A 530 23.74 -2.51 -8.98
CA VAL A 530 24.97 -1.77 -8.67
C VAL A 530 25.20 -1.71 -7.16
N CYS A 531 24.16 -1.39 -6.37
CA CYS A 531 24.26 -1.36 -4.92
C CYS A 531 24.61 -2.74 -4.33
N TRP A 532 24.11 -3.83 -4.90
CA TRP A 532 24.42 -5.19 -4.45
C TRP A 532 25.92 -5.49 -4.55
N ILE A 533 26.59 -5.07 -5.62
CA ILE A 533 28.05 -5.27 -5.77
C ILE A 533 28.80 -4.66 -4.57
N ARG A 534 28.34 -3.52 -4.06
CA ARG A 534 29.00 -2.79 -2.98
C ARG A 534 28.58 -3.23 -1.57
N TYR A 535 27.32 -3.61 -1.39
CA TYR A 535 26.71 -3.83 -0.06
C TYR A 535 26.40 -5.31 0.25
N ARG A 536 26.58 -6.25 -0.70
CA ARG A 536 26.34 -7.69 -0.48
C ARG A 536 27.03 -8.29 0.74
N HIS A 537 28.22 -7.79 1.08
CA HIS A 537 29.00 -8.30 2.21
C HIS A 537 28.52 -7.74 3.56
N ALA A 538 27.95 -6.53 3.55
CA ALA A 538 27.44 -5.86 4.74
C ALA A 538 25.97 -6.18 5.02
N TYR A 539 25.18 -6.55 4.00
CA TYR A 539 23.75 -6.80 4.16
C TYR A 539 23.46 -8.04 5.00
N GLU A 540 23.04 -7.84 6.24
CA GLU A 540 22.76 -8.92 7.20
C GLU A 540 21.37 -9.54 7.02
N GLY A 541 20.50 -8.86 6.26
CA GLY A 541 19.11 -9.27 6.10
C GLY A 541 18.20 -8.75 7.22
N PRO A 542 16.87 -8.87 7.06
CA PRO A 542 15.90 -8.49 8.08
C PRO A 542 16.12 -9.33 9.35
N LEU A 543 16.57 -8.67 10.42
CA LEU A 543 16.75 -9.30 11.73
C LEU A 543 15.39 -9.80 12.24
N VAL A 544 15.39 -11.04 12.72
CA VAL A 544 14.22 -11.72 13.25
C VAL A 544 14.27 -11.58 14.77
N HIS A 545 13.25 -10.94 15.35
CA HIS A 545 12.95 -11.05 16.78
C HIS A 545 11.84 -12.08 16.98
#